data_AF-A0A453ETF7-F1
#
_entry.id   AF-A0A453ETF7-F1
#
_cell.length_a   1.000
_cell.length_b   1.000
_cell.length_c   1.000
_cell.angle_alpha   90.00
_cell.angle_beta   90.00
_cell.angle_gamma   90.00
#
_symmetry.space_group_name_H-M   'P 1'
#
loop_
_entity.id
_entity.type
_entity.pdbx_description
1 polymer ?
#
loop_
_entity_poly.entity_id
_entity_poly.type
_entity_poly.pdbx_seq_one_letter_code
_entity_poly.pdbx_strand_id
1 'polypeptide(L)'
;MKDTLTAVTGAVVPFHHSVLDEGGISKLVLGYAHCGMVAAARWIARGITPCLLQAVTQCPEYQIKIVGHSLGGGTAALLTYILREHTEFSTTTCVAFAPASCMTWELAESGKHFVTTIVNGADLVPTVSTASIDDLRSEVTASSWLNDLRDQIQ
;
A
#
# COMPACT_ATOMS: atom_id res chain seq x y z
N MET A 1 6.32 4.29 19.53
CA MET A 1 6.46 5.24 18.42
C MET A 1 5.92 4.48 17.22
N LYS A 2 4.72 4.81 16.74
CA LYS A 2 3.97 4.00 15.75
C LYS A 2 4.57 4.22 14.36
N ASP A 3 4.85 3.14 13.65
CA ASP A 3 5.39 3.10 12.27
C ASP A 3 4.43 3.80 11.28
N THR A 4 4.51 5.12 11.20
CA THR A 4 3.60 5.95 10.39
C THR A 4 4.37 6.98 9.60
N LEU A 5 5.13 6.57 8.59
CA LEU A 5 5.79 7.51 7.69
C LEU A 5 5.99 6.89 6.30
N THR A 6 4.90 6.76 5.57
CA THR A 6 4.87 6.04 4.29
C THR A 6 4.77 6.98 3.09
N ALA A 7 5.74 7.90 2.93
CA ALA A 7 6.34 8.35 1.66
C ALA A 7 7.09 9.68 1.78
N VAL A 8 8.12 9.79 0.96
CA VAL A 8 9.16 10.83 0.95
C VAL A 8 8.67 12.22 0.49
N THR A 9 7.42 12.36 0.06
CA THR A 9 6.82 13.67 -0.26
C THR A 9 5.32 13.81 0.08
N GLY A 10 4.65 12.77 0.61
CA GLY A 10 3.19 12.60 0.46
C GLY A 10 2.39 12.72 1.75
N ALA A 11 1.41 13.61 1.78
CA ALA A 11 0.44 13.70 2.87
C ALA A 11 -0.27 12.32 3.10
N VAL A 12 -0.64 12.02 4.34
CA VAL A 12 -1.42 10.82 4.67
C VAL A 12 -2.87 11.20 4.92
N VAL A 13 -3.78 10.26 4.67
CA VAL A 13 -5.21 10.43 4.97
C VAL A 13 -5.70 9.27 5.84
N PRO A 14 -6.68 9.49 6.72
CA PRO A 14 -7.36 8.41 7.41
C PRO A 14 -7.94 7.41 6.41
N PHE A 15 -7.72 6.13 6.67
CA PHE A 15 -8.23 5.04 5.86
C PHE A 15 -8.72 3.92 6.79
N HIS A 16 -9.78 3.22 6.37
CA HIS A 16 -10.34 2.13 7.14
C HIS A 16 -10.78 1.01 6.22
N HIS A 17 -10.94 -0.17 6.80
CA HIS A 17 -11.52 -1.34 6.13
C HIS A 17 -12.31 -2.17 7.12
N SER A 18 -13.43 -2.73 6.65
CA SER A 18 -14.26 -3.65 7.44
C SER A 18 -13.87 -5.10 7.16
N VAL A 19 -13.42 -5.81 8.18
CA VAL A 19 -13.09 -7.25 8.10
C VAL A 19 -14.21 -8.05 8.74
N LEU A 20 -14.71 -9.07 8.05
CA LEU A 20 -15.67 -10.03 8.62
C LEU A 20 -14.92 -11.03 9.51
N ASP A 21 -15.29 -11.12 10.79
CA ASP A 21 -14.75 -12.12 11.73
C ASP A 21 -15.58 -13.41 11.71
N GLU A 22 -15.02 -14.52 12.22
CA GLU A 22 -15.65 -15.86 12.24
C GLU A 22 -16.99 -15.91 12.99
N GLY A 23 -17.30 -14.90 13.80
CA GLY A 23 -18.59 -14.71 14.49
C GLY A 23 -19.59 -13.81 13.76
N GLY A 24 -19.32 -13.38 12.53
CA GLY A 24 -20.20 -12.48 11.75
C GLY A 24 -20.14 -11.01 12.18
N ILE A 25 -19.24 -10.65 13.11
CA ILE A 25 -19.02 -9.26 13.54
C ILE A 25 -18.04 -8.60 12.58
N SER A 26 -18.44 -7.50 11.94
CA SER A 26 -17.52 -6.68 11.15
C SER A 26 -16.59 -5.90 12.07
N LYS A 27 -15.30 -6.27 12.11
CA LYS A 27 -14.26 -5.53 12.80
C LYS A 27 -13.75 -4.41 11.90
N LEU A 28 -13.86 -3.17 12.37
CA LEU A 28 -13.31 -2.01 11.69
C LEU A 28 -11.81 -1.90 11.98
N VAL A 29 -10.98 -1.96 10.95
CA VAL A 29 -9.54 -1.70 11.02
C VAL A 29 -9.30 -0.26 10.61
N LEU A 30 -8.75 0.53 11.53
CA LEU A 30 -8.43 1.94 11.31
C LEU A 30 -6.93 2.13 11.09
N GLY A 31 -6.56 3.04 10.20
CA GLY A 31 -5.17 3.40 9.98
C GLY A 31 -5.02 4.63 9.08
N TYR A 32 -3.83 4.79 8.52
CA TYR A 32 -3.52 5.85 7.58
C TYR A 32 -2.99 5.25 6.27
N ALA A 33 -3.23 5.94 5.18
CA ALA A 33 -2.73 5.57 3.86
C ALA A 33 -2.24 6.79 3.08
N HIS A 34 -1.39 6.54 2.09
CA HIS A 34 -0.79 7.57 1.25
C HIS A 34 -1.86 8.33 0.45
N CYS A 35 -1.95 9.66 0.58
CA CYS A 35 -3.04 10.45 0.00
C CYS A 35 -3.18 10.28 -1.53
N GLY A 36 -2.07 10.36 -2.26
CA GLY A 36 -2.05 10.23 -3.73
C GLY A 36 -2.51 8.85 -4.19
N MET A 37 -2.04 7.79 -3.54
CA MET A 37 -2.45 6.42 -3.86
C MET A 37 -3.91 6.15 -3.50
N VAL A 38 -4.41 6.69 -2.37
CA VAL A 38 -5.84 6.62 -2.01
C VAL A 38 -6.69 7.38 -3.03
N ALA A 39 -6.28 8.58 -3.43
CA ALA A 39 -6.98 9.37 -4.43
C ALA A 39 -7.06 8.64 -5.78
N ALA A 40 -5.94 8.06 -6.23
CA ALA A 40 -5.88 7.24 -7.45
C ALA A 40 -6.77 6.00 -7.34
N ALA A 41 -6.68 5.25 -6.24
CA ALA A 41 -7.49 4.05 -6.02
C ALA A 41 -8.99 4.37 -6.04
N ARG A 42 -9.42 5.44 -5.36
CA ARG A 42 -10.83 5.89 -5.39
C ARG A 42 -11.27 6.35 -6.78
N TRP A 43 -10.40 7.01 -7.53
CA TRP A 43 -10.70 7.43 -8.90
C TRP A 43 -10.89 6.21 -9.82
N ILE A 44 -10.00 5.22 -9.74
CA ILE A 44 -10.10 3.97 -10.49
C ILE A 44 -11.39 3.23 -10.11
N ALA A 45 -11.65 3.03 -8.81
CA ALA A 45 -12.85 2.33 -8.33
C ALA A 45 -14.13 2.93 -8.92
N ARG A 46 -14.30 4.26 -8.82
CA ARG A 46 -15.47 4.94 -9.41
C ARG A 46 -15.60 4.71 -10.92
N GLY A 47 -14.49 4.67 -11.64
CA GLY A 47 -14.49 4.46 -13.09
C GLY A 47 -14.84 3.03 -13.49
N ILE A 48 -14.37 2.03 -12.74
CA ILE A 48 -14.50 0.62 -13.14
C ILE A 48 -15.71 -0.09 -12.52
N THR A 49 -16.26 0.37 -11.39
CA THR A 49 -17.36 -0.31 -10.67
C THR A 49 -18.55 -0.67 -11.57
N PRO A 50 -19.09 0.22 -12.42
CA PRO A 50 -20.24 -0.13 -13.28
C PRO A 50 -19.92 -1.29 -14.24
N CYS A 51 -18.71 -1.28 -14.81
CA CYS A 51 -18.25 -2.33 -15.73
C CYS A 51 -17.99 -3.65 -14.98
N LEU A 52 -17.36 -3.59 -13.80
CA LEU A 52 -17.12 -4.77 -12.98
C LEU A 52 -18.41 -5.43 -12.54
N LEU A 53 -19.43 -4.68 -12.10
CA LEU A 53 -20.74 -5.21 -11.74
C LEU A 53 -21.36 -5.99 -12.91
N GLN A 54 -21.33 -5.45 -14.13
CA GLN A 54 -21.79 -6.17 -15.31
C GLN A 54 -20.97 -7.44 -15.54
N ALA A 55 -19.65 -7.38 -15.43
CA ALA A 55 -18.77 -8.53 -15.63
C ALA A 55 -19.03 -9.67 -14.63
N VAL A 56 -19.19 -9.37 -13.33
CA VAL A 56 -19.48 -10.43 -12.33
C VAL A 56 -20.88 -11.04 -12.50
N THR A 57 -21.86 -10.28 -13.00
CA THR A 57 -23.18 -10.87 -13.31
C THR A 57 -23.15 -11.79 -14.54
N GLN A 58 -22.32 -11.48 -15.54
CA GLN A 58 -22.17 -12.31 -16.74
C GLN A 58 -21.29 -13.53 -16.49
N CYS A 59 -20.30 -13.40 -15.63
CA CYS A 59 -19.30 -14.43 -15.33
C CYS A 59 -19.20 -14.67 -13.81
N PRO A 60 -20.24 -15.26 -13.17
CA PRO A 60 -20.28 -15.43 -11.70
C PRO A 60 -19.18 -16.34 -11.15
N GLU A 61 -18.64 -17.24 -11.98
CA GLU A 61 -17.56 -18.17 -11.62
C GLU A 61 -16.17 -17.50 -11.59
N TYR A 62 -16.05 -16.29 -12.14
CA TYR A 62 -14.77 -15.60 -12.29
C TYR A 62 -14.45 -14.75 -11.05
N GLN A 63 -13.15 -14.66 -10.74
CA GLN A 63 -12.66 -13.83 -9.64
C GLN A 63 -11.95 -12.59 -10.14
N ILE A 64 -12.15 -11.48 -9.45
CA ILE A 64 -11.44 -10.23 -9.73
C ILE A 64 -10.03 -10.29 -9.11
N LYS A 65 -9.03 -10.06 -9.95
CA LYS A 65 -7.62 -9.96 -9.56
C LYS A 65 -7.09 -8.57 -9.91
N ILE A 66 -6.63 -7.83 -8.92
CA ILE A 66 -5.94 -6.56 -9.12
C ILE A 66 -4.44 -6.81 -9.16
N VAL A 67 -3.75 -6.16 -10.10
CA VAL A 67 -2.29 -6.26 -10.22
C VAL A 67 -1.71 -4.87 -10.34
N GLY A 68 -0.55 -4.65 -9.71
CA GLY A 68 0.16 -3.37 -9.80
C GLY A 68 1.65 -3.52 -9.52
N HIS A 69 2.45 -2.55 -9.96
CA HIS A 69 3.89 -2.50 -9.75
C HIS A 69 4.32 -1.16 -9.15
N SER A 70 5.32 -1.14 -8.26
CA SER A 70 5.87 0.09 -7.66
C SER A 70 4.78 0.94 -6.99
N LEU A 71 4.67 2.23 -7.32
CA LEU A 71 3.57 3.10 -6.91
C LEU A 71 2.19 2.48 -7.22
N GLY A 72 2.06 1.89 -8.40
CA GLY A 72 0.84 1.19 -8.83
C GLY A 72 0.56 -0.06 -8.00
N GLY A 73 1.56 -0.68 -7.39
CA GLY A 73 1.39 -1.79 -6.45
C GLY A 73 0.72 -1.33 -5.14
N GLY A 74 1.16 -0.19 -4.61
CA GLY A 74 0.50 0.44 -3.45
C GLY A 74 -0.94 0.89 -3.78
N THR A 75 -1.14 1.50 -4.94
CA THR A 75 -2.49 1.84 -5.43
C THR A 75 -3.37 0.61 -5.63
N ALA A 76 -2.83 -0.49 -6.18
CA ALA A 76 -3.54 -1.76 -6.38
C ALA A 76 -3.98 -2.38 -5.05
N ALA A 77 -3.11 -2.34 -4.03
CA ALA A 77 -3.47 -2.78 -2.69
C ALA A 77 -4.65 -1.97 -2.13
N LEU A 78 -4.56 -0.63 -2.13
CA LEU A 78 -5.63 0.25 -1.64
C LEU A 78 -6.93 0.14 -2.45
N LEU A 79 -6.84 -0.04 -3.77
CA LEU A 79 -7.99 -0.30 -4.63
C LEU A 79 -8.69 -1.60 -4.22
N THR A 80 -7.92 -2.63 -3.88
CA THR A 80 -8.47 -3.92 -3.44
C THR A 80 -9.24 -3.78 -2.13
N TYR A 81 -8.73 -3.01 -1.16
CA TYR A 81 -9.48 -2.68 0.05
C TYR A 81 -10.82 -2.02 -0.26
N ILE A 82 -10.83 -1.00 -1.13
CA ILE A 82 -12.02 -0.25 -1.50
C ILE A 82 -13.04 -1.16 -2.21
N LEU A 83 -12.59 -1.98 -3.17
CA LEU A 83 -13.49 -2.86 -3.90
C LEU A 83 -14.12 -3.90 -2.98
N ARG A 84 -13.37 -4.47 -2.03
CA ARG A 84 -13.88 -5.49 -1.11
C ARG A 84 -14.97 -4.99 -0.15
N GLU A 85 -15.16 -3.67 -0.02
CA GLU A 85 -16.31 -3.08 0.71
C GLU A 85 -17.63 -3.22 -0.07
N HIS A 86 -17.57 -3.44 -1.38
CA HIS A 86 -18.72 -3.87 -2.17
C HIS A 86 -18.92 -5.37 -2.03
N THR A 87 -20.14 -5.77 -1.66
CA THR A 87 -20.50 -7.18 -1.43
C THR A 87 -20.18 -8.09 -2.62
N GLU A 88 -20.40 -7.57 -3.83
CA GLU A 88 -20.17 -8.23 -5.12
C GLU A 88 -18.70 -8.47 -5.43
N PHE A 89 -17.79 -7.70 -4.80
CA PHE A 89 -16.35 -7.77 -5.03
C PHE A 89 -15.59 -8.23 -3.77
N SER A 90 -16.30 -8.75 -2.78
CA SER A 90 -15.76 -9.17 -1.48
C SER A 90 -14.68 -10.26 -1.57
N THR A 91 -14.59 -10.98 -2.69
CA THR A 91 -13.58 -12.02 -2.95
C THR A 91 -12.37 -11.50 -3.75
N THR A 92 -12.31 -10.21 -4.09
CA THR A 92 -11.22 -9.61 -4.88
C THR A 92 -9.87 -9.81 -4.22
N THR A 93 -8.86 -10.21 -5.01
CA THR A 93 -7.47 -10.40 -4.53
C THR A 93 -6.49 -9.52 -5.30
N CYS A 94 -5.31 -9.28 -4.74
CA CYS A 94 -4.29 -8.41 -5.28
C CYS A 94 -2.93 -9.11 -5.36
N VAL A 95 -2.20 -8.87 -6.44
CA VAL A 95 -0.76 -9.16 -6.54
C VAL A 95 -0.02 -7.86 -6.81
N ALA A 96 0.78 -7.41 -5.85
CA ALA A 96 1.49 -6.15 -5.91
C ALA A 96 3.00 -6.39 -5.99
N PHE A 97 3.60 -6.04 -7.12
CA PHE A 97 5.04 -6.17 -7.37
C PHE A 97 5.78 -4.93 -6.92
N ALA A 98 6.87 -5.10 -6.18
CA ALA A 98 7.69 -4.00 -5.65
C ALA A 98 6.85 -2.85 -5.06
N PRO A 99 5.78 -3.10 -4.29
CA PRO A 99 4.81 -2.05 -3.98
C PRO A 99 5.47 -0.95 -3.16
N ALA A 100 5.26 0.30 -3.56
CA ALA A 100 5.59 1.42 -2.70
C ALA A 100 4.77 1.30 -1.42
N SER A 101 5.43 1.50 -0.28
CA SER A 101 4.75 1.43 1.00
C SER A 101 3.61 2.47 1.03
N CYS A 102 2.40 2.05 1.41
CA CYS A 102 1.18 2.81 1.11
C CYS A 102 0.18 2.94 2.25
N MET A 103 0.37 2.22 3.37
CA MET A 103 -0.53 2.23 4.52
C MET A 103 0.18 1.84 5.81
N THR A 104 -0.47 2.07 6.95
CA THR A 104 0.03 1.65 8.28
C THR A 104 0.03 0.13 8.45
N TRP A 105 0.85 -0.35 9.38
CA TRP A 105 1.01 -1.77 9.67
C TRP A 105 -0.33 -2.48 9.94
N GLU A 106 -1.22 -1.90 10.75
CA GLU A 106 -2.49 -2.52 11.11
C GLU A 106 -3.39 -2.74 9.89
N LEU A 107 -3.36 -1.80 8.93
CA LEU A 107 -4.02 -1.96 7.65
C LEU A 107 -3.33 -3.07 6.86
N ALA A 108 -2.01 -3.00 6.65
CA ALA A 108 -1.26 -4.00 5.89
C ALA A 108 -1.50 -5.43 6.39
N GLU A 109 -1.44 -5.65 7.71
CA GLU A 109 -1.68 -6.95 8.35
C GLU A 109 -3.10 -7.48 8.12
N SER A 110 -4.10 -6.60 8.09
CA SER A 110 -5.49 -6.98 7.79
C SER A 110 -5.68 -7.52 6.36
N GLY A 111 -4.78 -7.16 5.45
CA GLY A 111 -4.82 -7.52 4.04
C GLY A 111 -4.09 -8.79 3.67
N LYS A 112 -3.39 -9.44 4.60
CA LYS A 112 -2.52 -10.59 4.31
C LYS A 112 -3.20 -11.75 3.58
N HIS A 113 -4.51 -11.88 3.74
CA HIS A 113 -5.30 -12.95 3.12
C HIS A 113 -5.70 -12.66 1.68
N PHE A 114 -5.61 -11.41 1.22
CA PHE A 114 -6.06 -11.01 -0.11
C PHE A 114 -5.08 -10.11 -0.87
N VAL A 115 -3.99 -9.66 -0.26
CA VAL A 115 -2.90 -8.94 -0.93
C VAL A 115 -1.63 -9.76 -0.83
N THR A 116 -1.08 -10.16 -1.98
CA THR A 116 0.23 -10.79 -2.09
C THR A 116 1.22 -9.77 -2.62
N THR A 117 2.29 -9.52 -1.88
CA THR A 117 3.38 -8.64 -2.32
C THR A 117 4.55 -9.48 -2.84
N ILE A 118 5.19 -9.00 -3.91
CA ILE A 118 6.36 -9.65 -4.52
C ILE A 118 7.49 -8.63 -4.52
N VAL A 119 8.58 -8.91 -3.79
CA VAL A 119 9.74 -8.03 -3.66
C VAL A 119 10.96 -8.74 -4.22
N ASN A 120 11.74 -8.05 -5.05
CA ASN A 120 12.91 -8.62 -5.71
C ASN A 120 14.21 -8.24 -4.99
N GLY A 121 14.84 -9.19 -4.28
CA GLY A 121 16.14 -8.98 -3.65
C GLY A 121 16.14 -7.81 -2.66
N ALA A 122 17.10 -6.90 -2.81
CA ALA A 122 17.27 -5.71 -1.98
C ALA A 122 16.52 -4.47 -2.53
N ASP A 123 15.39 -4.68 -3.21
CA ASP A 123 14.56 -3.58 -3.72
C ASP A 123 14.17 -2.62 -2.60
N LEU A 124 14.50 -1.35 -2.80
CA LEU A 124 14.29 -0.29 -1.85
C LEU A 124 12.85 0.23 -1.90
N VAL A 125 12.09 0.05 -2.98
CA VAL A 125 10.76 0.67 -3.11
C VAL A 125 9.78 0.27 -1.99
N PRO A 126 9.70 -1.01 -1.56
CA PRO A 126 8.87 -1.42 -0.42
C PRO A 126 9.40 -0.93 0.93
N THR A 127 10.72 -0.70 1.02
CA THR A 127 11.39 -0.29 2.26
C THR A 127 11.58 1.22 2.37
N VAL A 128 11.44 1.98 1.28
CA VAL A 128 11.57 3.44 1.25
C VAL A 128 10.32 4.04 1.89
N SER A 129 10.49 4.36 3.15
CA SER A 129 9.58 5.10 4.00
C SER A 129 10.29 6.39 4.43
N THR A 130 9.58 7.37 4.97
CA THR A 130 10.25 8.57 5.51
C THR A 130 11.15 8.21 6.68
N ALA A 131 10.84 7.16 7.44
CA ALA A 131 11.73 6.63 8.48
C ALA A 131 13.03 6.10 7.86
N SER A 132 12.95 5.32 6.78
CA SER A 132 14.13 4.83 6.07
C SER A 132 14.93 5.95 5.39
N ILE A 133 14.28 7.07 5.05
CA ILE A 133 14.94 8.28 4.53
C ILE A 133 15.57 9.10 5.64
N ASP A 134 14.94 9.22 6.80
CA ASP A 134 15.53 9.86 7.98
C ASP A 134 16.71 9.04 8.50
N ASP A 135 16.59 7.72 8.53
CA ASP A 135 17.68 6.79 8.85
C ASP A 135 18.82 6.96 7.83
N LEU A 136 18.51 6.91 6.52
CA LEU A 136 19.50 7.16 5.47
C LEU A 136 20.13 8.56 5.60
N ARG A 137 19.34 9.59 5.89
CA ARG A 137 19.84 10.96 6.09
C ARG A 137 20.73 11.02 7.32
N SER A 138 20.36 10.36 8.41
CA SER A 138 21.14 10.31 9.65
C SER A 138 22.45 9.57 9.43
N GLU A 139 22.44 8.44 8.72
CA GLU A 139 23.64 7.69 8.35
C GLU A 139 24.53 8.51 7.42
N VAL A 140 23.98 9.16 6.39
CA VAL A 140 24.74 10.04 5.48
C VAL A 140 25.34 11.23 6.24
N THR A 141 24.60 11.82 7.19
CA THR A 141 25.09 12.94 8.00
C THR A 141 26.11 12.50 9.05
N ALA A 142 25.98 11.29 9.59
CA ALA A 142 26.91 10.69 10.55
C ALA A 142 28.15 10.11 9.86
N SER A 143 28.06 9.78 8.58
CA SER A 143 29.17 9.23 7.81
C SER A 143 30.24 10.31 7.59
N SER A 144 31.46 10.00 8.01
CA SER A 144 32.62 10.89 8.05
C SER A 144 33.16 11.32 6.67
N TRP A 145 32.43 11.11 5.57
CA TRP A 145 32.90 11.41 4.22
C TRP A 145 33.28 12.89 4.04
N LEU A 146 32.60 13.82 4.70
CA LEU A 146 32.95 15.25 4.65
C LEU A 146 34.19 15.61 5.47
N ASN A 147 34.51 14.85 6.52
CA ASN A 147 35.72 15.07 7.32
C ASN A 147 36.92 14.36 6.65
N ASP A 148 36.72 13.14 6.15
CA ASP A 148 37.75 12.35 5.46
C ASP A 148 38.19 12.99 4.12
N LEU A 149 37.27 13.66 3.40
CA LEU A 149 37.62 14.46 2.21
C LEU A 149 38.37 15.74 2.56
N ARG A 150 38.16 16.30 3.76
CA ARG A 150 38.81 17.53 4.21
C ARG A 150 40.23 17.27 4.69
N ASP A 151 40.45 16.13 5.34
CA ASP A 151 41.77 15.66 5.79
C ASP A 151 42.65 15.16 4.63
N GLN A 152 42.08 14.83 3.46
CA GLN A 152 42.84 14.47 2.26
C GLN A 152 43.25 15.67 1.38
N ILE A 153 42.78 16.88 1.69
CA ILE A 153 43.08 18.11 0.92
C ILE A 153 44.06 19.04 1.68
N GLN A 154 44.49 18.67 2.90
CA GLN A 154 45.62 19.28 3.61
C GLN A 154 46.89 18.43 3.48
#